data_AF-A0A3E1NEM8-F1
#
_entry.id   AF-A0A3E1NEM8-F1
#
_cell.length_a   1.000
_cell.length_b   1.000
_cell.length_c   1.000
_cell.angle_alpha   90.00
_cell.angle_beta   90.00
_cell.angle_gamma   90.00
#
_symmetry.space_group_name_H-M   'P 1'
#
loop_
_entity.id
_entity.type
_entity.pdbx_description
1 polymer ?
#
loop_
_entity_poly.entity_id
_entity_poly.type
_entity_poly.pdbx_seq_one_letter_code
_entity_poly.pdbx_strand_id
1 'polypeptide(L)'
;MEQRTLGKSGISIAPLVFGGNVFGWTADENTSFHLLDHFTGAGFNFIDTADVYARWVPGNKGGESETVIGKWLKQSGKRNQVIIATKVGKGAPDGKTLLSRKYILQTVEESLQRLQTDYIDVYFSHDDDTVTPLEETLGAYDELIKAGKVRSIGASNYSAARLQQALNISAANNLPRYETLQPLYNLYEREVFEKDLEAVCLKEQVGVVSFFSLASGFLTGKYRSEADLGKSARGGGIKKYLNARGLGILEALDEVAADYRETPTQVALAWLMARKSVTAPIASATSVTQLEDLVKAASLKLSDAAIETLNQASAWQ
;
A
#
# COMPACT_ATOMS: atom_id res chain seq x y z
N MET A 1 13.24 -9.12 12.96
CA MET A 1 11.95 -9.14 12.24
C MET A 1 12.12 -10.01 11.00
N GLU A 2 11.18 -10.90 10.71
CA GLU A 2 11.26 -11.79 9.54
C GLU A 2 11.06 -10.97 8.25
N GLN A 3 12.06 -10.99 7.36
CA GLN A 3 11.99 -10.32 6.08
C GLN A 3 11.18 -11.16 5.09
N ARG A 4 10.42 -10.50 4.21
CA ARG A 4 9.55 -11.14 3.21
C ARG A 4 9.87 -10.63 1.82
N THR A 5 10.02 -11.53 0.86
CA THR A 5 10.38 -11.15 -0.52
C THR A 5 9.15 -10.64 -1.28
N LEU A 6 9.34 -9.57 -2.06
CA LEU A 6 8.36 -9.05 -3.01
C LEU A 6 8.37 -9.89 -4.30
N GLY A 7 7.50 -10.88 -4.38
CA GLY A 7 7.42 -11.79 -5.53
C GLY A 7 8.77 -12.45 -5.81
N LYS A 8 9.25 -12.33 -7.05
CA LYS A 8 10.57 -12.83 -7.49
C LYS A 8 11.59 -11.71 -7.71
N SER A 9 11.30 -10.48 -7.26
CA SER A 9 12.16 -9.30 -7.49
C SER A 9 13.53 -9.37 -6.79
N GLY A 10 13.69 -10.22 -5.78
CA GLY A 10 14.85 -10.22 -4.89
C GLY A 10 14.85 -9.10 -3.84
N ILE A 11 13.84 -8.22 -3.84
CA ILE A 11 13.66 -7.18 -2.81
C ILE A 11 12.99 -7.82 -1.58
N SER A 12 13.59 -7.65 -0.41
CA SER A 12 13.07 -8.14 0.86
C SER A 12 12.65 -6.99 1.78
N ILE A 13 11.46 -7.10 2.36
CA ILE A 13 10.84 -6.05 3.18
C ILE A 13 10.52 -6.58 4.58
N ALA A 14 10.51 -5.67 5.56
CA ALA A 14 9.82 -5.92 6.82
C ALA A 14 8.30 -6.10 6.55
N PRO A 15 7.56 -6.85 7.41
CA PRO A 15 6.18 -7.27 7.16
C PRO A 15 5.15 -6.14 7.35
N LEU A 16 5.52 -4.88 7.15
CA LEU A 16 4.63 -3.72 7.16
C LEU A 16 5.19 -2.67 6.20
N VAL A 17 4.31 -2.05 5.42
CA VAL A 17 4.66 -0.94 4.52
C VAL A 17 4.06 0.36 5.05
N PHE A 18 4.84 1.42 5.10
CA PHE A 18 4.36 2.72 5.57
C PHE A 18 3.80 3.55 4.42
N GLY A 19 2.49 3.77 4.43
CA GLY A 19 1.80 4.57 3.42
C GLY A 19 1.98 6.06 3.67
N GLY A 20 2.55 6.76 2.71
CA GLY A 20 2.81 8.20 2.72
C GLY A 20 1.62 9.09 2.34
N ASN A 21 0.43 8.53 2.14
CA ASN A 21 -0.77 9.30 1.76
C ASN A 21 -1.24 10.33 2.83
N VAL A 22 -0.57 10.42 3.98
CA VAL A 22 -0.78 11.43 5.02
C VAL A 22 0.18 12.61 4.92
N PHE A 23 1.34 12.43 4.26
CA PHE A 23 2.43 13.40 4.23
C PHE A 23 2.09 14.59 3.33
N GLY A 24 2.29 15.81 3.86
CA GLY A 24 1.85 17.03 3.19
C GLY A 24 0.33 17.26 3.26
N TRP A 25 -0.36 16.55 4.18
CA TRP A 25 -1.78 16.72 4.45
C TRP A 25 -2.11 16.64 5.94
N THR A 26 -2.31 15.44 6.47
CA THR A 26 -2.70 15.20 7.88
C THR A 26 -1.50 14.99 8.78
N ALA A 27 -0.33 14.77 8.18
CA ALA A 27 0.97 14.96 8.80
C ALA A 27 1.70 16.06 8.01
N ASP A 28 2.09 17.13 8.71
CA ASP A 28 2.98 18.16 8.16
C ASP A 28 4.40 17.60 7.96
N GLU A 29 5.30 18.40 7.40
CA GLU A 29 6.67 17.97 7.09
C GLU A 29 7.41 17.47 8.34
N ASN A 30 7.39 18.24 9.43
CA ASN A 30 8.06 17.87 10.68
C ASN A 30 7.51 16.58 11.28
N THR A 31 6.19 16.43 11.32
CA THR A 31 5.53 15.21 11.80
C THR A 31 5.88 14.02 10.91
N SER A 32 5.89 14.22 9.59
CA SER A 32 6.26 13.19 8.62
C SER A 32 7.68 12.69 8.84
N PHE A 33 8.63 13.60 9.12
CA PHE A 33 10.03 13.23 9.37
C PHE A 33 10.15 12.41 10.65
N HIS A 34 9.52 12.86 11.73
CA HIS A 34 9.49 12.10 12.98
C HIS A 34 8.89 10.70 12.79
N LEU A 35 7.80 10.58 12.02
CA LEU A 35 7.19 9.28 11.72
C LEU A 35 8.13 8.38 10.90
N LEU A 36 8.78 8.92 9.87
CA LEU A 36 9.74 8.18 9.05
C LEU A 36 10.96 7.72 9.86
N ASP A 37 11.45 8.56 10.77
CA ASP A 37 12.55 8.21 11.67
C ASP A 37 12.17 7.12 12.67
N HIS A 38 10.97 7.18 13.27
CA HIS A 38 10.48 6.12 14.15
C HIS A 38 10.24 4.82 13.39
N PHE A 39 9.66 4.87 12.20
CA PHE A 39 9.38 3.69 11.37
C PHE A 39 10.68 2.97 10.99
N THR A 40 11.68 3.74 10.52
CA THR A 40 13.00 3.19 10.16
C THR A 40 13.80 2.75 11.39
N GLY A 41 13.72 3.49 12.50
CA GLY A 41 14.34 3.13 13.77
C GLY A 41 13.80 1.84 14.38
N ALA A 42 12.53 1.51 14.11
CA ALA A 42 11.92 0.24 14.49
C ALA A 42 12.31 -0.95 13.59
N GLY A 43 13.18 -0.74 12.59
CA GLY A 43 13.69 -1.78 11.69
C GLY A 43 12.80 -2.07 10.49
N PHE A 44 11.79 -1.24 10.21
CA PHE A 44 11.03 -1.32 8.97
C PHE A 44 11.69 -0.48 7.88
N ASN A 45 11.46 -0.87 6.62
CA ASN A 45 12.24 -0.34 5.51
C ASN A 45 11.42 0.02 4.27
N PHE A 46 10.12 -0.25 4.21
CA PHE A 46 9.33 -0.01 2.99
C PHE A 46 8.36 1.16 3.13
N ILE A 47 8.56 2.20 2.32
CA ILE A 47 7.73 3.41 2.26
C ILE A 47 7.03 3.48 0.90
N ASP A 48 5.70 3.63 0.93
CA ASP A 48 4.84 3.72 -0.25
C ASP A 48 4.30 5.15 -0.44
N THR A 49 4.44 5.72 -1.62
CA THR A 49 3.91 7.05 -2.00
C THR A 49 3.33 7.01 -3.41
N ALA A 50 2.90 8.13 -3.98
CA ALA A 50 2.50 8.24 -5.38
C ALA A 50 2.70 9.67 -5.90
N ASP A 51 2.88 9.81 -7.22
CA ASP A 51 2.90 11.09 -7.95
C ASP A 51 1.67 11.97 -7.65
N VAL A 52 0.54 11.32 -7.38
CA VAL A 52 -0.76 11.96 -7.19
C VAL A 52 -1.01 12.40 -5.75
N TYR A 53 -0.17 11.97 -4.79
CA TYR A 53 -0.38 12.24 -3.37
C TYR A 53 0.12 13.64 -2.98
N ALA A 54 -0.69 14.57 -2.46
CA ALA A 54 -2.07 14.43 -1.96
C ALA A 54 -3.04 15.41 -2.65
N ARG A 55 -3.24 15.28 -3.96
CA ARG A 55 -4.05 16.21 -4.80
C ARG A 55 -5.49 16.44 -4.36
N TRP A 56 -6.07 15.56 -3.52
CA TRP A 56 -7.45 15.70 -3.04
C TRP A 56 -7.59 16.80 -1.98
N VAL A 57 -6.47 17.34 -1.49
CA VAL A 57 -6.44 18.42 -0.51
C VAL A 57 -6.50 19.76 -1.23
N PRO A 58 -7.41 20.68 -0.86
CA PRO A 58 -7.45 22.03 -1.44
C PRO A 58 -6.10 22.73 -1.35
N GLY A 59 -5.58 23.20 -2.49
CA GLY A 59 -4.28 23.87 -2.61
C GLY A 59 -3.13 22.95 -3.05
N ASN A 60 -3.28 21.63 -2.89
CA ASN A 60 -2.30 20.65 -3.37
C ASN A 60 -2.51 20.35 -4.86
N LYS A 61 -1.45 19.88 -5.52
CA LYS A 61 -1.42 19.52 -6.95
C LYS A 61 -1.05 18.06 -7.20
N GLY A 62 -0.51 17.36 -6.19
CA GLY A 62 0.12 16.04 -6.32
C GLY A 62 1.63 16.15 -6.21
N GLY A 63 2.26 15.11 -5.68
CA GLY A 63 3.70 15.02 -5.46
C GLY A 63 4.15 15.59 -4.11
N GLU A 64 3.24 16.09 -3.28
CA GLU A 64 3.56 16.59 -1.94
C GLU A 64 4.18 15.50 -1.06
N SER A 65 3.63 14.29 -1.08
CA SER A 65 4.16 13.16 -0.30
C SER A 65 5.58 12.78 -0.76
N GLU A 66 5.81 12.71 -2.07
CA GLU A 66 7.15 12.47 -2.64
C GLU A 66 8.14 13.57 -2.25
N THR A 67 7.71 14.82 -2.27
CA THR A 67 8.55 15.97 -1.89
C THR A 67 8.95 15.91 -0.43
N VAL A 68 8.02 15.58 0.47
CA VAL A 68 8.30 15.42 1.90
C VAL A 68 9.28 14.25 2.13
N ILE A 69 9.03 13.09 1.52
CA ILE A 69 9.93 11.93 1.60
C ILE A 69 11.31 12.28 1.04
N GLY A 70 11.39 12.98 -0.08
CA GLY A 70 12.65 13.36 -0.70
C GLY A 70 13.48 14.31 0.16
N LYS A 71 12.85 15.28 0.82
CA LYS A 71 13.55 16.14 1.79
C LYS A 71 14.06 15.33 2.99
N TRP A 72 13.25 14.40 3.51
CA TRP A 72 13.68 13.52 4.59
C TRP A 72 14.85 12.62 4.17
N LEU A 73 14.83 12.06 2.97
CA LEU A 73 15.94 11.25 2.43
C LEU A 73 17.24 12.04 2.36
N LYS A 74 17.17 13.27 1.84
CA LYS A 74 18.32 14.17 1.75
C LYS A 74 18.87 14.57 3.12
N GLN A 75 17.99 14.83 4.09
CA GLN A 75 18.41 15.22 5.44
C GLN A 75 18.97 14.04 6.24
N SER A 76 18.33 12.87 6.15
CA SER A 76 18.67 11.70 6.96
C SER A 76 19.82 10.87 6.40
N GLY A 77 20.08 10.96 5.08
CA GLY A 77 21.04 10.10 4.38
C GLY A 77 20.63 8.62 4.30
N LYS A 78 19.37 8.29 4.63
CA LYS A 78 18.88 6.91 4.76
C LYS A 78 18.47 6.25 3.44
N ARG A 79 18.75 6.85 2.27
CA ARG A 79 18.28 6.32 0.97
C ARG A 79 18.61 4.86 0.74
N ASN A 80 19.82 4.42 1.13
CA ASN A 80 20.25 3.03 0.96
C ASN A 80 19.75 2.06 2.05
N GLN A 81 18.99 2.56 3.03
CA GLN A 81 18.40 1.79 4.13
C GLN A 81 16.91 1.56 3.95
N VAL A 82 16.29 2.24 2.98
CA VAL A 82 14.87 2.14 2.69
C VAL A 82 14.60 1.72 1.26
N ILE A 83 13.45 1.10 1.09
CA ILE A 83 12.84 0.73 -0.17
C ILE A 83 11.75 1.77 -0.41
N ILE A 84 11.84 2.48 -1.52
CA ILE A 84 10.85 3.48 -1.91
C ILE A 84 9.99 2.93 -3.04
N ALA A 85 8.67 2.86 -2.79
CA ALA A 85 7.67 2.67 -3.82
C ALA A 85 7.00 3.99 -4.16
N THR A 86 6.87 4.27 -5.46
CA THR A 86 5.95 5.29 -5.95
C THR A 86 5.12 4.76 -7.11
N LYS A 87 4.14 5.53 -7.58
CA LYS A 87 3.15 5.10 -8.56
C LYS A 87 2.94 6.18 -9.61
N VAL A 88 2.53 5.73 -10.79
CA VAL A 88 2.22 6.57 -11.94
C VAL A 88 0.86 6.24 -12.52
N GLY A 89 0.30 7.21 -13.22
CA GLY A 89 -0.82 6.98 -14.14
C GLY A 89 -2.16 7.37 -13.54
N LYS A 90 -2.27 7.61 -12.23
CA LYS A 90 -3.53 8.04 -11.63
C LYS A 90 -3.70 9.54 -11.71
N GLY A 91 -4.77 9.96 -12.39
CA GLY A 91 -5.17 11.35 -12.43
C GLY A 91 -4.31 12.19 -13.37
N ALA A 92 -4.10 11.69 -14.58
CA ALA A 92 -3.62 12.50 -15.70
C ALA A 92 -4.50 13.75 -15.91
N PRO A 93 -4.07 14.76 -16.70
CA PRO A 93 -4.75 16.06 -16.80
C PRO A 93 -6.26 16.02 -17.14
N ASP A 94 -6.75 14.94 -17.74
CA ASP A 94 -8.17 14.72 -18.07
C ASP A 94 -8.92 13.85 -17.04
N GLY A 95 -8.28 13.49 -15.93
CA GLY A 95 -8.80 12.62 -14.89
C GLY A 95 -8.74 11.13 -15.21
N LYS A 96 -8.21 10.73 -16.37
CA LYS A 96 -8.10 9.31 -16.75
C LYS A 96 -6.81 8.69 -16.25
N THR A 97 -6.79 7.36 -16.25
CA THR A 97 -5.55 6.60 -16.14
C THR A 97 -4.75 6.74 -17.44
N LEU A 98 -3.45 7.01 -17.34
CA LEU A 98 -2.57 7.09 -18.51
C LEU A 98 -1.26 6.36 -18.24
N LEU A 99 -1.02 5.26 -18.97
CA LEU A 99 0.19 4.44 -18.88
C LEU A 99 0.91 4.31 -20.23
N SER A 100 0.70 5.28 -21.13
CA SER A 100 1.51 5.41 -22.35
C SER A 100 2.99 5.53 -22.00
N ARG A 101 3.85 5.03 -22.90
CA ARG A 101 5.31 5.09 -22.72
C ARG A 101 5.78 6.52 -22.44
N LYS A 102 5.29 7.48 -23.22
CA LYS A 102 5.65 8.90 -23.06
C LYS A 102 5.35 9.40 -21.63
N TYR A 103 4.18 9.06 -21.11
CA TYR A 103 3.76 9.53 -19.79
C TYR A 103 4.59 8.88 -18.68
N ILE A 104 4.79 7.56 -18.73
CA ILE A 104 5.61 6.84 -17.74
C ILE A 104 7.03 7.41 -17.67
N LEU A 105 7.67 7.61 -18.83
CA LEU A 105 9.02 8.16 -18.92
C LEU A 105 9.11 9.62 -18.47
N GLN A 106 8.04 10.42 -18.62
CA GLN A 106 8.01 11.78 -18.10
C GLN A 106 7.84 11.79 -16.58
N THR A 107 6.80 11.10 -16.08
CA THR A 107 6.42 11.16 -14.66
C THR A 107 7.47 10.55 -13.73
N VAL A 108 8.25 9.58 -14.21
CA VAL A 108 9.35 9.02 -13.40
C VAL A 108 10.44 10.07 -13.13
N GLU A 109 10.79 10.94 -14.08
CA GLU A 109 11.77 12.01 -13.86
C GLU A 109 11.27 13.00 -12.81
N GLU A 110 9.99 13.38 -12.93
CA GLU A 110 9.36 14.30 -11.99
C GLU A 110 9.30 13.69 -10.57
N SER A 111 9.02 12.39 -10.48
CA SER A 111 8.99 11.66 -9.20
C SER A 111 10.38 11.55 -8.59
N LEU A 112 11.40 11.19 -9.38
CA LEU A 112 12.81 11.13 -8.94
C LEU A 112 13.31 12.50 -8.46
N GLN A 113 12.94 13.58 -9.16
CA GLN A 113 13.26 14.95 -8.76
C GLN A 113 12.66 15.29 -7.40
N ARG A 114 11.36 15.00 -7.18
CA ARG A 114 10.68 15.25 -5.90
C ARG A 114 11.26 14.39 -4.77
N LEU A 115 11.54 13.12 -5.05
CA LEU A 115 12.16 12.18 -4.12
C LEU A 115 13.65 12.45 -3.87
N GLN A 116 14.28 13.33 -4.66
CA GLN A 116 15.71 13.67 -4.58
C GLN A 116 16.61 12.42 -4.56
N THR A 117 16.35 11.48 -5.48
CA THR A 117 17.10 10.23 -5.63
C THR A 117 17.17 9.83 -7.10
N ASP A 118 18.15 9.00 -7.46
CA ASP A 118 18.35 8.58 -8.87
C ASP A 118 17.59 7.29 -9.25
N TYR A 119 16.99 6.60 -8.28
CA TYR A 119 16.28 5.34 -8.51
C TYR A 119 15.07 5.16 -7.59
N ILE A 120 14.08 4.42 -8.08
CA ILE A 120 12.90 3.92 -7.36
C ILE A 120 13.05 2.41 -7.20
N ASP A 121 12.77 1.88 -6.00
CA ASP A 121 12.89 0.43 -5.77
C ASP A 121 11.72 -0.34 -6.39
N VAL A 122 10.49 0.17 -6.23
CA VAL A 122 9.30 -0.41 -6.85
C VAL A 122 8.43 0.67 -7.49
N TYR A 123 8.28 0.65 -8.81
CA TYR A 123 7.44 1.62 -9.52
C TYR A 123 6.13 0.97 -9.96
N PHE A 124 5.01 1.51 -9.49
CA PHE A 124 3.69 0.93 -9.73
C PHE A 124 2.93 1.62 -10.85
N SER A 125 2.28 0.83 -11.70
CA SER A 125 1.07 1.27 -12.42
C SER A 125 -0.05 1.43 -11.39
N HIS A 126 -0.47 2.68 -11.10
CA HIS A 126 -1.37 2.98 -9.98
C HIS A 126 -2.80 2.45 -10.21
N ASP A 127 -3.28 2.50 -11.46
CA ASP A 127 -4.54 1.90 -11.93
C ASP A 127 -4.26 1.24 -13.29
N ASP A 128 -5.14 0.33 -13.76
CA ASP A 128 -5.05 -0.19 -15.13
C ASP A 128 -5.43 0.88 -16.16
N ASP A 129 -4.66 0.92 -17.26
CA ASP A 129 -4.98 1.68 -18.47
C ASP A 129 -5.47 0.68 -19.52
N THR A 130 -6.77 0.72 -19.79
CA THR A 130 -7.42 -0.18 -20.77
C THR A 130 -7.26 0.29 -22.20
N VAL A 131 -6.70 1.49 -22.42
CA VAL A 131 -6.49 2.09 -23.75
C VAL A 131 -5.07 1.83 -24.23
N THR A 132 -4.07 2.03 -23.38
CA THR A 132 -2.67 1.76 -23.74
C THR A 132 -2.41 0.24 -23.81
N PRO A 133 -1.79 -0.29 -24.88
CA PRO A 133 -1.36 -1.67 -24.95
C PRO A 133 -0.39 -2.04 -23.82
N LEU A 134 -0.54 -3.22 -23.22
CA LEU A 134 0.34 -3.65 -22.12
C LEU A 134 1.79 -3.78 -22.56
N GLU A 135 2.05 -4.14 -23.82
CA GLU A 135 3.38 -4.18 -24.43
C GLU A 135 4.08 -2.81 -24.38
N GLU A 136 3.33 -1.73 -24.63
CA GLU A 136 3.88 -0.37 -24.58
C GLU A 136 4.21 0.01 -23.14
N THR A 137 3.29 -0.23 -22.20
CA THR A 137 3.51 0.05 -20.78
C THR A 137 4.69 -0.76 -20.21
N LEU A 138 4.75 -2.06 -20.47
CA LEU A 138 5.85 -2.93 -20.01
C LEU A 138 7.17 -2.60 -20.71
N GLY A 139 7.13 -2.20 -21.99
CA GLY A 139 8.30 -1.70 -22.71
C GLY A 139 8.86 -0.41 -22.11
N ALA A 140 7.98 0.51 -21.66
CA ALA A 140 8.42 1.71 -20.95
C ALA A 140 9.13 1.37 -19.64
N TYR A 141 8.62 0.40 -18.88
CA TYR A 141 9.28 -0.07 -17.67
C TYR A 141 10.62 -0.76 -17.95
N ASP A 142 10.72 -1.52 -19.04
CA ASP A 142 11.98 -2.14 -19.47
C ASP A 142 13.08 -1.10 -19.69
N GLU A 143 12.74 0.00 -20.37
CA GLU A 143 13.67 1.13 -20.57
C GLU A 143 14.14 1.72 -19.24
N LEU A 144 13.23 1.93 -18.29
CA LEU A 144 13.56 2.49 -16.98
C LEU A 144 14.42 1.57 -16.12
N ILE A 145 14.18 0.26 -16.20
CA ILE A 145 14.99 -0.75 -15.53
C ILE A 145 16.40 -0.78 -16.12
N LYS A 146 16.52 -0.81 -17.45
CA LYS A 146 17.81 -0.76 -18.15
C LYS A 146 18.59 0.52 -17.86
N ALA A 147 17.89 1.64 -17.69
CA ALA A 147 18.48 2.92 -17.31
C ALA A 147 18.86 3.00 -15.81
N GLY A 148 18.53 1.98 -15.00
CA GLY A 148 18.81 1.96 -13.56
C GLY A 148 17.89 2.87 -12.72
N LYS A 149 16.85 3.45 -13.31
CA LYS A 149 15.91 4.35 -12.63
C LYS A 149 14.85 3.62 -11.82
N VAL A 150 14.57 2.36 -12.17
CA VAL A 150 13.59 1.51 -11.50
C VAL A 150 14.21 0.14 -11.27
N ARG A 151 14.07 -0.45 -10.08
CA ARG A 151 14.61 -1.79 -9.79
C ARG A 151 13.60 -2.91 -10.01
N SER A 152 12.34 -2.66 -9.66
CA SER A 152 11.23 -3.59 -9.84
C SER A 152 9.94 -2.83 -10.15
N ILE A 153 8.94 -3.52 -10.70
CA ILE A 153 7.65 -2.93 -11.04
C ILE A 153 6.49 -3.66 -10.38
N GLY A 154 5.42 -2.92 -10.14
CA GLY A 154 4.19 -3.46 -9.59
C GLY A 154 2.93 -2.95 -10.28
N ALA A 155 1.83 -3.63 -10.02
CA ALA A 155 0.51 -3.25 -10.48
C ALA A 155 -0.38 -2.89 -9.27
N SER A 156 -1.29 -1.95 -9.44
CA SER A 156 -2.29 -1.58 -8.44
C SER A 156 -3.66 -1.44 -9.11
N ASN A 157 -4.72 -1.87 -8.43
CA ASN A 157 -6.10 -1.84 -8.96
C ASN A 157 -6.30 -2.54 -10.31
N TYR A 158 -5.54 -3.60 -10.58
CA TYR A 158 -5.75 -4.49 -11.73
C TYR A 158 -6.80 -5.56 -11.39
N SER A 159 -7.58 -5.98 -12.38
CA SER A 159 -8.38 -7.21 -12.29
C SER A 159 -7.49 -8.45 -12.45
N ALA A 160 -7.96 -9.62 -12.00
CA ALA A 160 -7.22 -10.88 -12.13
C ALA A 160 -6.90 -11.22 -13.59
N ALA A 161 -7.88 -11.07 -14.48
CA ALA A 161 -7.70 -11.30 -15.91
C ALA A 161 -6.63 -10.37 -16.50
N ARG A 162 -6.65 -9.08 -16.10
CA ARG A 162 -5.71 -8.10 -16.62
C ARG A 162 -4.29 -8.32 -16.09
N LEU A 163 -4.15 -8.65 -14.81
CA LEU A 163 -2.86 -9.00 -14.21
C LEU A 163 -2.25 -10.23 -14.91
N GLN A 164 -3.04 -11.30 -15.09
CA GLN A 164 -2.57 -12.49 -15.80
C GLN A 164 -2.18 -12.18 -17.25
N GLN A 165 -2.96 -11.34 -17.94
CA GLN A 165 -2.62 -10.91 -19.31
C GLN A 165 -1.27 -10.18 -19.36
N ALA A 166 -1.00 -9.25 -18.43
CA ALA A 166 0.28 -8.56 -18.35
C ALA A 166 1.46 -9.51 -18.11
N LEU A 167 1.28 -10.50 -17.22
CA LEU A 167 2.30 -11.53 -16.96
C LEU A 167 2.57 -12.41 -18.18
N ASN A 168 1.52 -12.78 -18.93
CA ASN A 168 1.66 -13.56 -20.16
C ASN A 168 2.38 -12.76 -21.26
N ILE A 169 2.06 -11.49 -21.42
CA ILE A 169 2.70 -10.59 -22.39
C ILE A 169 4.17 -10.38 -22.04
N SER A 170 4.48 -10.19 -20.75
CA SER A 170 5.86 -10.11 -20.25
C SER A 170 6.66 -11.36 -20.67
N ALA A 171 6.13 -12.55 -20.38
CA ALA A 171 6.79 -13.81 -20.73
C ALA A 171 6.96 -13.99 -22.24
N ALA A 172 5.94 -13.69 -23.04
CA ALA A 172 5.95 -13.89 -24.48
C ALA A 172 6.91 -12.93 -25.22
N ASN A 173 7.12 -11.72 -24.69
CA ASN A 173 7.91 -10.68 -25.34
C ASN A 173 9.26 -10.42 -24.66
N ASN A 174 9.64 -11.21 -23.65
CA ASN A 174 10.84 -11.00 -22.83
C ASN A 174 10.91 -9.57 -22.25
N LEU A 175 9.77 -9.09 -21.76
CA LEU A 175 9.61 -7.80 -21.08
C LEU A 175 9.57 -8.02 -19.55
N PRO A 176 9.84 -7.00 -18.72
CA PRO A 176 9.73 -7.12 -17.27
C PRO A 176 8.31 -7.50 -16.85
N ARG A 177 8.20 -8.28 -15.77
CA ARG A 177 6.92 -8.68 -15.17
C ARG A 177 6.60 -7.83 -13.96
N TYR A 178 5.31 -7.69 -13.64
CA TYR A 178 4.89 -7.20 -12.33
C TYR A 178 5.27 -8.20 -11.24
N GLU A 179 6.13 -7.77 -10.31
CA GLU A 179 6.58 -8.59 -9.19
C GLU A 179 5.72 -8.39 -7.94
N THR A 180 4.98 -7.28 -7.88
CA THR A 180 4.13 -6.93 -6.75
C THR A 180 2.76 -6.44 -7.20
N LEU A 181 1.70 -6.87 -6.52
CA LEU A 181 0.35 -6.32 -6.62
C LEU A 181 0.05 -5.48 -5.37
N GLN A 182 -0.59 -4.34 -5.56
CA GLN A 182 -1.13 -3.50 -4.49
C GLN A 182 -2.67 -3.45 -4.57
N PRO A 183 -3.41 -4.41 -3.98
CA PRO A 183 -4.87 -4.45 -4.02
C PRO A 183 -5.51 -3.81 -2.77
N LEU A 184 -6.79 -3.45 -2.88
CA LEU A 184 -7.63 -3.16 -1.71
C LEU A 184 -7.89 -4.49 -0.98
N TYR A 185 -7.40 -4.61 0.25
CA TYR A 185 -7.66 -5.80 1.06
C TYR A 185 -7.56 -5.51 2.56
N ASN A 186 -8.60 -5.86 3.30
CA ASN A 186 -8.70 -5.78 4.76
C ASN A 186 -9.87 -6.65 5.24
N LEU A 187 -10.11 -6.72 6.55
CA LEU A 187 -11.22 -7.51 7.10
C LEU A 187 -12.59 -7.14 6.49
N TYR A 188 -12.84 -5.88 6.16
CA TYR A 188 -14.12 -5.52 5.55
C TYR A 188 -14.16 -5.82 4.04
N GLU A 189 -13.13 -5.35 3.32
CA GLU A 189 -13.03 -5.37 1.86
C GLU A 189 -12.23 -6.58 1.40
N ARG A 190 -12.88 -7.75 1.31
CA ARG A 190 -12.23 -9.03 1.00
C ARG A 190 -12.46 -9.54 -0.43
N GLU A 191 -13.65 -9.29 -0.99
CA GLU A 191 -14.09 -9.84 -2.28
C GLU A 191 -13.11 -9.59 -3.41
N VAL A 192 -12.72 -8.33 -3.63
CA VAL A 192 -11.91 -7.94 -4.79
C VAL A 192 -10.62 -8.77 -4.89
N PHE A 193 -9.97 -9.01 -3.75
CA PHE A 193 -8.74 -9.79 -3.70
C PHE A 193 -8.99 -11.30 -3.69
N GLU A 194 -9.84 -11.79 -2.78
CA GLU A 194 -10.01 -13.24 -2.54
C GLU A 194 -10.76 -13.96 -3.65
N LYS A 195 -11.59 -13.26 -4.44
CA LYS A 195 -12.40 -13.90 -5.50
C LYS A 195 -11.55 -14.54 -6.57
N ASP A 196 -10.68 -13.74 -7.21
CA ASP A 196 -9.89 -14.17 -8.37
C ASP A 196 -8.42 -13.74 -8.30
N LEU A 197 -8.11 -12.60 -7.68
CA LEU A 197 -6.75 -12.03 -7.68
C LEU A 197 -5.77 -12.84 -6.84
N GLU A 198 -6.21 -13.35 -5.69
CA GLU A 198 -5.38 -14.15 -4.78
C GLU A 198 -4.84 -15.40 -5.47
N ALA A 199 -5.68 -16.09 -6.24
CA ALA A 199 -5.29 -17.28 -6.98
C ALA A 199 -4.21 -16.99 -8.04
N VAL A 200 -4.33 -15.87 -8.76
CA VAL A 200 -3.30 -15.41 -9.71
C VAL A 200 -1.99 -15.10 -9.00
N CYS A 201 -2.03 -14.37 -7.88
CA CYS A 201 -0.83 -13.99 -7.14
C CYS A 201 -0.08 -15.21 -6.60
N LEU A 202 -0.80 -16.19 -6.04
CA LEU A 202 -0.21 -17.43 -5.54
C LEU A 202 0.39 -18.27 -6.67
N LYS A 203 -0.35 -18.47 -7.77
CA LYS A 203 0.10 -19.26 -8.92
C LYS A 203 1.36 -18.67 -9.55
N GLU A 204 1.34 -17.36 -9.79
CA GLU A 204 2.39 -16.65 -10.50
C GLU A 204 3.52 -16.16 -9.58
N GLN A 205 3.36 -16.33 -8.26
CA GLN A 205 4.27 -15.87 -7.20
C GLN A 205 4.52 -14.36 -7.26
N VAL A 206 3.43 -13.59 -7.37
CA VAL A 206 3.44 -12.13 -7.26
C VAL A 206 3.28 -11.76 -5.79
N GLY A 207 4.17 -10.91 -5.28
CA GLY A 207 4.06 -10.39 -3.91
C GLY A 207 2.84 -9.49 -3.76
N VAL A 208 2.27 -9.39 -2.55
CA VAL A 208 1.06 -8.59 -2.32
C VAL A 208 1.29 -7.61 -1.18
N VAL A 209 1.10 -6.32 -1.46
CA VAL A 209 1.10 -5.27 -0.45
C VAL A 209 -0.26 -4.58 -0.39
N SER A 210 -1.11 -4.92 0.57
CA SER A 210 -2.51 -4.48 0.57
C SER A 210 -2.67 -3.03 1.03
N PHE A 211 -3.45 -2.21 0.32
CA PHE A 211 -3.77 -0.86 0.79
C PHE A 211 -5.11 -0.80 1.52
N PHE A 212 -5.32 0.32 2.24
CA PHE A 212 -6.44 0.51 3.17
C PHE A 212 -6.59 -0.65 4.15
N SER A 213 -5.46 -1.15 4.69
CA SER A 213 -5.42 -2.27 5.63
C SER A 213 -6.29 -2.05 6.89
N LEU A 214 -6.59 -0.80 7.24
CA LEU A 214 -7.45 -0.41 8.37
C LEU A 214 -8.78 0.23 7.93
N ALA A 215 -9.17 0.12 6.66
CA ALA A 215 -10.39 0.71 6.09
C ALA A 215 -10.57 2.20 6.47
N SER A 216 -9.56 3.02 6.13
CA SER A 216 -9.51 4.45 6.50
C SER A 216 -9.59 4.76 8.01
N GLY A 217 -9.28 3.76 8.84
CA GLY A 217 -9.30 3.84 10.30
C GLY A 217 -10.58 3.29 10.92
N PHE A 218 -11.50 2.71 10.14
CA PHE A 218 -12.67 2.00 10.67
C PHE A 218 -12.27 0.84 11.58
N LEU A 219 -11.35 -0.02 11.11
CA LEU A 219 -10.91 -1.23 11.81
C LEU A 219 -10.06 -0.95 13.07
N THR A 220 -9.81 0.32 13.41
CA THR A 220 -9.21 0.68 14.71
C THR A 220 -10.26 0.70 15.83
N GLY A 221 -11.54 0.53 15.51
CA GLY A 221 -12.65 0.59 16.46
C GLY A 221 -13.05 2.01 16.89
N LYS A 222 -12.43 3.07 16.34
CA LYS A 222 -12.70 4.46 16.77
C LYS A 222 -14.02 5.02 16.27
N TYR A 223 -14.61 4.41 15.24
CA TYR A 223 -15.92 4.78 14.68
C TYR A 223 -16.93 3.67 14.96
N ARG A 224 -17.94 3.97 15.79
CA ARG A 224 -19.02 3.04 16.17
C ARG A 224 -20.40 3.58 15.84
N SER A 225 -20.50 4.88 15.57
CA SER A 225 -21.74 5.56 15.20
C SER A 225 -21.45 6.73 14.24
N GLU A 226 -22.49 7.29 13.62
CA GLU A 226 -22.33 8.49 12.77
C GLU A 226 -21.78 9.70 13.54
N ALA A 227 -22.02 9.77 14.86
CA ALA A 227 -21.45 10.82 15.70
C ALA A 227 -19.91 10.78 15.77
N ASP A 228 -19.30 9.63 15.49
CA ASP A 228 -17.86 9.47 15.51
C ASP A 228 -17.17 9.94 14.23
N LEU A 229 -17.90 10.23 13.15
CA LEU A 229 -17.33 10.58 11.84
C LEU A 229 -16.47 11.85 11.90
N GLY A 230 -16.66 12.71 12.89
CA GLY A 230 -15.84 13.90 13.13
C GLY A 230 -14.46 13.63 13.77
N LYS A 231 -14.17 12.40 14.23
CA LYS A 231 -12.91 12.07 14.94
C LYS A 231 -11.65 12.19 14.09
N SER A 232 -11.75 12.27 12.77
CA SER A 232 -10.62 12.61 11.91
C SER A 232 -11.05 13.21 10.57
N ALA A 233 -10.13 13.89 9.90
CA ALA A 233 -10.33 14.41 8.54
C ALA A 233 -10.69 13.33 7.50
N ARG A 234 -10.44 12.04 7.80
CA ARG A 234 -10.75 10.89 6.95
C ARG A 234 -12.13 10.29 7.22
N GLY A 235 -12.86 10.79 8.21
CA GLY A 235 -14.13 10.21 8.65
C GLY A 235 -15.25 10.25 7.61
N GLY A 236 -15.21 11.19 6.66
CA GLY A 236 -16.24 11.34 5.63
C GLY A 236 -16.50 10.07 4.78
N GLY A 237 -15.47 9.24 4.56
CA GLY A 237 -15.59 7.98 3.81
C GLY A 237 -15.99 6.76 4.65
N ILE A 238 -16.15 6.91 5.98
CA ILE A 238 -16.35 5.78 6.91
C ILE A 238 -17.80 5.35 7.01
N LYS A 239 -18.75 6.24 6.69
CA LYS A 239 -20.20 5.96 6.85
C LYS A 239 -20.64 4.65 6.20
N LYS A 240 -20.05 4.28 5.05
CA LYS A 240 -20.34 3.01 4.37
C LYS A 240 -20.05 1.75 5.19
N TYR A 241 -19.17 1.83 6.19
CA TYR A 241 -18.81 0.73 7.09
C TYR A 241 -19.69 0.66 8.35
N LEU A 242 -20.47 1.70 8.65
CA LEU A 242 -21.38 1.74 9.80
C LEU A 242 -22.70 1.01 9.50
N ASN A 243 -22.61 -0.31 9.35
CA ASN A 243 -23.74 -1.21 9.14
C ASN A 243 -23.54 -2.50 9.96
N ALA A 244 -24.51 -3.42 9.92
CA ALA A 244 -24.46 -4.66 10.69
C ALA A 244 -23.18 -5.48 10.45
N ARG A 245 -22.73 -5.59 9.18
CA ARG A 245 -21.47 -6.28 8.83
C ARG A 245 -20.27 -5.62 9.49
N GLY A 246 -20.15 -4.31 9.33
CA GLY A 246 -19.01 -3.58 9.89
C GLY A 246 -18.97 -3.64 11.41
N LEU A 247 -20.11 -3.48 12.08
CA LEU A 247 -20.20 -3.57 13.53
C LEU A 247 -19.86 -4.97 14.04
N GLY A 248 -20.33 -6.03 13.36
CA GLY A 248 -19.95 -7.41 13.71
C GLY A 248 -18.46 -7.69 13.53
N ILE A 249 -17.82 -7.12 12.51
CA ILE A 249 -16.35 -7.21 12.35
C ILE A 249 -15.63 -6.51 13.52
N LEU A 250 -16.13 -5.34 13.95
CA LEU A 250 -15.51 -4.64 15.07
C LEU A 250 -15.71 -5.38 16.40
N GLU A 251 -16.85 -6.04 16.61
CA GLU A 251 -17.10 -6.88 17.79
C GLU A 251 -16.11 -8.05 17.86
N ALA A 252 -15.91 -8.77 16.75
CA ALA A 252 -14.92 -9.84 16.67
C ALA A 252 -13.48 -9.33 16.87
N LEU A 253 -13.17 -8.12 16.39
CA LEU A 253 -11.89 -7.47 16.66
C LEU A 253 -11.71 -7.14 18.15
N ASP A 254 -12.76 -6.66 18.82
CA ASP A 254 -12.71 -6.34 20.24
C ASP A 254 -12.52 -7.60 21.10
N GLU A 255 -13.21 -8.69 20.76
CA GLU A 255 -13.05 -10.02 21.39
C GLU A 255 -11.59 -10.50 21.28
N VAL A 256 -11.07 -10.60 20.05
CA VAL A 256 -9.70 -11.07 19.83
C VAL A 256 -8.68 -10.10 20.43
N ALA A 257 -8.89 -8.79 20.35
CA ALA A 257 -7.99 -7.81 20.97
C ALA A 257 -7.91 -7.99 22.49
N ALA A 258 -9.04 -8.27 23.16
CA ALA A 258 -9.08 -8.51 24.59
C ALA A 258 -8.27 -9.75 25.00
N ASP A 259 -8.38 -10.85 24.24
CA ASP A 259 -7.65 -12.10 24.50
C ASP A 259 -6.12 -11.92 24.48
N TYR A 260 -5.63 -11.06 23.58
CA TYR A 260 -4.21 -10.79 23.43
C TYR A 260 -3.72 -9.61 24.27
N ARG A 261 -4.63 -8.83 24.88
CA ARG A 261 -4.36 -7.52 25.53
C ARG A 261 -3.72 -6.52 24.57
N GLU A 262 -4.18 -6.53 23.34
CA GLU A 262 -3.71 -5.69 22.24
C GLU A 262 -4.87 -4.80 21.73
N THR A 263 -4.64 -3.99 20.70
CA THR A 263 -5.65 -3.11 20.11
C THR A 263 -6.28 -3.74 18.86
N PRO A 264 -7.52 -3.35 18.48
CA PRO A 264 -8.11 -3.74 17.20
C PRO A 264 -7.22 -3.44 15.99
N THR A 265 -6.41 -2.38 16.07
CA THR A 265 -5.45 -2.00 15.02
C THR A 265 -4.36 -3.05 14.86
N GLN A 266 -3.78 -3.49 15.97
CA GLN A 266 -2.73 -4.51 15.97
C GLN A 266 -3.27 -5.85 15.49
N VAL A 267 -4.46 -6.26 15.96
CA VAL A 267 -5.11 -7.51 15.54
C VAL A 267 -5.45 -7.50 14.05
N ALA A 268 -6.06 -6.43 13.53
CA ALA A 268 -6.44 -6.35 12.12
C ALA A 268 -5.22 -6.45 11.17
N LEU A 269 -4.11 -5.81 11.54
CA LEU A 269 -2.86 -5.88 10.78
C LEU A 269 -2.17 -7.23 10.92
N ALA A 270 -2.14 -7.82 12.12
CA ALA A 270 -1.59 -9.15 12.35
C ALA A 270 -2.34 -10.22 11.54
N TRP A 271 -3.67 -10.10 11.41
CA TRP A 271 -4.48 -10.97 10.56
C TRP A 271 -4.05 -10.89 9.09
N LEU A 272 -3.83 -9.68 8.55
CA LEU A 272 -3.29 -9.50 7.19
C LEU A 272 -1.90 -10.11 7.05
N MET A 273 -1.02 -9.89 8.03
CA MET A 273 0.36 -10.42 8.01
C MET A 273 0.42 -11.95 8.14
N ALA A 274 -0.58 -12.59 8.76
CA ALA A 274 -0.66 -14.05 8.90
C ALA A 274 -1.07 -14.75 7.59
N ARG A 275 -1.68 -14.03 6.64
CA ARG A 275 -2.14 -14.61 5.37
C ARG A 275 -0.97 -14.87 4.42
N LYS A 276 -0.80 -16.12 3.97
CA LYS A 276 0.33 -16.54 3.12
C LYS A 276 0.42 -15.80 1.78
N SER A 277 -0.71 -15.37 1.23
CA SER A 277 -0.77 -14.62 -0.02
C SER A 277 -0.39 -13.14 0.13
N VAL A 278 -0.30 -12.63 1.37
CA VAL A 278 0.00 -11.22 1.67
C VAL A 278 1.44 -11.09 2.14
N THR A 279 2.24 -10.33 1.40
CA THR A 279 3.61 -10.02 1.81
C THR A 279 3.59 -9.04 2.98
N ALA A 280 2.89 -7.92 2.88
CA ALA A 280 2.76 -6.96 3.98
C ALA A 280 1.55 -6.02 3.80
N PRO A 281 0.82 -5.66 4.87
CA PRO A 281 -0.16 -4.59 4.79
C PRO A 281 0.49 -3.20 4.67
N ILE A 282 -0.11 -2.31 3.90
CA ILE A 282 0.19 -0.87 3.89
C ILE A 282 -0.72 -0.19 4.91
N ALA A 283 -0.12 0.52 5.85
CA ALA A 283 -0.82 1.34 6.83
C ALA A 283 -0.15 2.70 7.00
N SER A 284 -0.90 3.69 7.45
CA SER A 284 -0.42 5.06 7.67
C SER A 284 -0.78 5.51 9.08
N ALA A 285 0.01 6.42 9.62
CA ALA A 285 -0.15 7.00 10.95
C ALA A 285 0.03 8.51 10.86
N THR A 286 -0.70 9.27 11.66
CA THR A 286 -0.58 10.74 11.76
C THR A 286 0.04 11.16 13.09
N SER A 287 0.46 10.21 13.94
CA SER A 287 1.15 10.44 15.20
C SER A 287 2.05 9.26 15.55
N VAL A 288 3.06 9.50 16.40
CA VAL A 288 3.98 8.45 16.86
C VAL A 288 3.22 7.33 17.59
N THR A 289 2.24 7.67 18.42
CA THR A 289 1.41 6.68 19.12
C THR A 289 0.67 5.75 18.16
N GLN A 290 0.11 6.27 17.06
CA GLN A 290 -0.50 5.42 16.04
C GLN A 290 0.53 4.53 15.35
N LEU A 291 1.73 5.07 15.08
CA LEU A 291 2.82 4.31 14.47
C LEU A 291 3.31 3.18 15.38
N GLU A 292 3.40 3.41 16.69
CA GLU A 292 3.75 2.38 17.67
C GLU A 292 2.77 1.19 17.63
N ASP A 293 1.47 1.45 17.44
CA ASP A 293 0.49 0.38 17.22
C ASP A 293 0.74 -0.40 15.94
N LEU A 294 1.10 0.27 14.84
CA LEU A 294 1.45 -0.41 13.58
C LEU A 294 2.69 -1.30 13.77
N VAL A 295 3.71 -0.78 14.46
CA VAL A 295 4.96 -1.49 14.76
C VAL A 295 4.71 -2.74 15.60
N LYS A 296 3.91 -2.62 16.66
CA LYS A 296 3.57 -3.75 17.55
C LYS A 296 2.81 -4.86 16.81
N ALA A 297 1.96 -4.50 15.85
CA ALA A 297 1.23 -5.47 15.04
C ALA A 297 2.14 -6.50 14.36
N ALA A 298 3.34 -6.08 13.91
CA ALA A 298 4.30 -6.95 13.24
C ALA A 298 4.92 -8.04 14.13
N SER A 299 4.77 -7.90 15.46
CA SER A 299 5.25 -8.89 16.43
C SER A 299 4.14 -9.77 16.98
N LEU A 300 2.87 -9.42 16.73
CA LEU A 300 1.71 -10.15 17.20
C LEU A 300 1.48 -11.40 16.36
N LYS A 301 1.43 -12.57 17.01
CA LYS A 301 1.12 -13.85 16.39
C LYS A 301 -0.25 -14.32 16.86
N LEU A 302 -1.23 -14.26 15.97
CA LEU A 302 -2.57 -14.78 16.23
C LEU A 302 -2.58 -16.30 16.13
N SER A 303 -3.34 -16.95 17.00
CA SER A 303 -3.67 -18.37 16.92
C SER A 303 -4.61 -18.66 15.75
N ASP A 304 -4.63 -19.90 15.28
CA ASP A 304 -5.56 -20.33 14.23
C ASP A 304 -7.03 -20.08 14.62
N ALA A 305 -7.37 -20.25 15.90
CA ALA A 305 -8.71 -19.96 16.42
C ALA A 305 -9.07 -18.47 16.29
N ALA A 306 -8.16 -17.57 16.67
CA ALA A 306 -8.38 -16.12 16.54
C ALA A 306 -8.50 -15.70 15.07
N ILE A 307 -7.68 -16.27 14.19
CA ILE A 307 -7.77 -16.05 12.74
C ILE A 307 -9.15 -16.51 12.22
N GLU A 308 -9.64 -17.67 12.68
CA GLU A 308 -10.92 -18.20 12.25
C GLU A 308 -12.10 -17.35 12.74
N THR A 309 -12.09 -16.88 13.98
CA THR A 309 -13.10 -15.92 14.49
C THR A 309 -13.19 -14.69 13.58
N LEU A 310 -12.04 -14.12 13.23
CA LEU A 310 -11.98 -12.96 12.33
C LEU A 310 -12.45 -13.32 10.92
N ASN A 311 -12.09 -14.49 10.39
CA ASN A 311 -12.51 -14.94 9.07
C ASN A 311 -14.03 -15.10 8.96
N GLN A 312 -14.66 -15.66 9.99
CA GLN A 312 -16.11 -15.87 10.04
C GLN A 312 -16.85 -14.54 10.13
N ALA A 313 -16.45 -13.68 11.07
CA ALA A 313 -17.07 -12.37 11.25
C ALA A 313 -16.93 -11.48 10.00
N SER A 314 -15.84 -11.67 9.24
CA SER A 314 -15.54 -10.90 8.04
C SER A 314 -15.90 -11.57 6.72
N ALA A 315 -16.47 -12.78 6.72
CA ALA A 315 -16.73 -13.54 5.49
C ALA A 315 -17.52 -12.69 4.48
N TRP A 316 -17.04 -12.59 3.25
CA TRP A 316 -17.74 -11.92 2.16
C TRP A 316 -18.52 -12.99 1.38
N GLN A 317 -19.82 -12.78 1.22
CA GLN A 317 -20.74 -13.65 0.49
C GLN A 317 -21.41 -12.82 -0.59
#